data_AF-A0A1I8GIG0-F1
#
_entry.id   AF-A0A1I8GIG0-F1
#
_cell.length_a   1.000
_cell.length_b   1.000
_cell.length_c   1.000
_cell.angle_alpha   90.00
_cell.angle_beta   90.00
_cell.angle_gamma   90.00
#
_symmetry.space_group_name_H-M   'P 1'
#
loop_
_entity.id
_entity.type
_entity.pdbx_description
1 polymer ?
#
loop_
_entity_poly.entity_id
_entity_poly.type
_entity_poly.pdbx_seq_one_letter_code
_entity_poly.pdbx_strand_id
1 'polypeptide(L)'
;MMSMSTPPEAPAVLLPQRPLTSLPTDRLSRNRQTLPAYRQATELTHQPEFVHMQTLTRGAVFGLQDLFKPDQPSLCVVSNGAECLLLDKAFFLEHSPRQLLDRLRNRVTHYPSRAQLQTRLQERVNWEAYKQLLVRGAVRRQSDGGKR
;
A
#
# COMPACT_ATOMS: atom_id res chain seq x y z
N MET A 1 50.79 18.17 10.63
CA MET A 1 50.22 17.52 9.43
C MET A 1 49.53 16.25 9.87
N MET A 2 48.21 16.19 9.77
CA MET A 2 47.41 14.99 10.08
C MET A 2 46.80 14.49 8.77
N SER A 3 47.16 13.28 8.35
CA SER A 3 46.67 12.62 7.14
C SER A 3 45.26 12.05 7.36
N MET A 4 44.32 12.46 6.51
CA MET A 4 42.99 11.86 6.38
C MET A 4 43.07 10.71 5.36
N SER A 5 42.56 9.53 5.73
CA SER A 5 42.42 8.37 4.84
C SER A 5 41.08 8.43 4.10
N THR A 6 41.11 8.33 2.78
CA THR A 6 39.95 8.24 1.88
C THR A 6 39.61 6.77 1.55
N PRO A 7 38.33 6.41 1.34
CA PRO A 7 37.92 5.05 1.01
C PRO A 7 38.07 4.72 -0.49
N PRO A 8 38.22 3.43 -0.87
CA PRO A 8 38.54 3.02 -2.24
C PRO A 8 37.33 2.99 -3.19
N GLU A 9 37.60 3.43 -4.41
CA GLU A 9 36.75 3.51 -5.61
C GLU A 9 36.57 2.13 -6.27
N ALA A 10 35.35 1.77 -6.66
CA ALA A 10 35.04 0.54 -7.39
C ALA A 10 34.92 0.80 -8.91
N PRO A 11 35.42 -0.09 -9.79
CA PRO A 11 35.57 0.21 -11.21
C PRO A 11 34.25 0.13 -11.99
N ALA A 12 34.04 1.12 -12.87
CA ALA A 12 32.93 1.19 -13.81
C ALA A 12 33.07 0.15 -14.93
N VAL A 13 32.06 -0.72 -15.09
CA VAL A 13 31.97 -1.66 -16.21
C VAL A 13 31.13 -1.03 -17.32
N LEU A 14 31.81 -0.78 -18.45
CA LEU A 14 31.28 -0.19 -19.67
C LEU A 14 30.38 -1.21 -20.41
N LEU A 15 29.08 -0.94 -20.52
CA LEU A 15 28.17 -1.76 -21.36
C LEU A 15 28.12 -1.20 -22.80
N PRO A 16 28.15 -2.05 -23.84
CA PRO A 16 28.16 -1.61 -25.23
C PRO A 16 26.76 -1.20 -25.69
N GLN A 17 26.67 -0.01 -26.29
CA GLN A 17 25.46 0.52 -26.92
C GLN A 17 25.26 -0.10 -28.31
N ARG A 18 24.03 -0.46 -28.68
CA ARG A 18 23.65 -0.77 -30.07
C ARG A 18 22.41 0.03 -30.50
N PRO A 19 22.30 0.40 -31.80
CA PRO A 19 21.46 1.51 -32.24
C PRO A 19 20.01 1.12 -32.54
N LEU A 20 19.10 2.08 -32.31
CA LEU A 20 17.67 1.99 -32.65
C LEU A 20 17.49 1.80 -34.16
N THR A 21 16.71 0.78 -34.53
CA THR A 21 16.06 0.74 -35.85
C THR A 21 14.55 0.79 -35.64
N SER A 22 13.94 1.67 -36.44
CA SER A 22 12.54 2.08 -36.42
C SER A 22 11.61 0.97 -36.92
N LEU A 23 10.41 0.89 -36.35
CA LEU A 23 9.29 0.15 -36.93
C LEU A 23 8.13 1.10 -37.25
N PRO A 24 7.38 0.83 -38.33
CA PRO A 24 6.50 1.78 -38.97
C PRO A 24 5.13 1.85 -38.31
N THR A 25 4.56 3.06 -38.34
CA THR A 25 3.14 3.36 -38.23
C THR A 25 2.40 2.63 -39.36
N ASP A 26 1.35 1.85 -39.09
CA ASP A 26 -0.02 2.35 -39.24
C ASP A 26 -1.11 1.25 -39.01
N ARG A 27 -2.21 1.72 -38.42
CA ARG A 27 -3.61 1.21 -38.42
C ARG A 27 -3.96 -0.21 -37.94
N LEU A 28 -4.76 -0.28 -36.87
CA LEU A 28 -6.24 -0.22 -36.96
C LEU A 28 -6.84 -0.36 -35.55
N SER A 29 -7.77 0.55 -35.26
CA SER A 29 -8.60 0.60 -34.07
C SER A 29 -9.47 -0.65 -33.90
N ARG A 30 -9.52 -1.21 -32.68
CA ARG A 30 -10.77 -1.45 -31.90
C ARG A 30 -10.52 -2.35 -30.68
N ASN A 31 -10.93 -1.81 -29.54
CA ASN A 31 -11.64 -2.51 -28.47
C ASN A 31 -10.83 -3.26 -27.40
N ARG A 32 -11.21 -3.00 -26.13
CA ARG A 32 -10.71 -3.46 -24.83
C ARG A 32 -9.32 -2.94 -24.42
N GLN A 33 -9.31 -1.78 -23.76
CA GLN A 33 -8.22 -1.44 -22.85
C GLN A 33 -8.29 -2.36 -21.61
N THR A 34 -7.70 -3.54 -21.75
CA THR A 34 -7.11 -4.30 -20.65
C THR A 34 -6.09 -3.42 -19.94
N LEU A 35 -6.23 -3.26 -18.62
CA LEU A 35 -5.26 -2.58 -17.77
C LEU A 35 -3.86 -3.14 -18.02
N PRO A 36 -2.84 -2.31 -18.32
CA PRO A 36 -1.53 -2.79 -18.68
C PRO A 36 -0.82 -3.39 -17.46
N ALA A 37 -0.37 -4.62 -17.68
CA ALA A 37 0.62 -5.39 -16.94
C ALA A 37 1.54 -4.58 -15.99
N TYR A 38 1.20 -4.55 -14.71
CA TYR A 38 2.16 -4.31 -13.62
C TYR A 38 3.01 -5.57 -13.34
N ARG A 39 3.36 -6.34 -14.37
CA ARG A 39 4.11 -7.59 -14.20
C ARG A 39 5.28 -7.60 -15.15
N GLN A 40 6.43 -7.20 -14.62
CA GLN A 40 7.77 -7.78 -14.79
C GLN A 40 8.79 -6.74 -14.28
N ALA A 41 9.78 -7.01 -13.44
CA ALA A 41 10.16 -8.17 -12.68
C ALA A 41 11.24 -7.69 -11.69
N THR A 42 11.05 -7.92 -10.39
CA THR A 42 12.13 -8.30 -9.49
C THR A 42 11.61 -9.53 -8.75
N GLU A 43 12.15 -10.68 -9.11
CA GLU A 43 11.88 -11.95 -8.43
C GLU A 43 12.53 -11.92 -7.04
N LEU A 44 11.82 -11.30 -6.11
CA LEU A 44 11.81 -11.69 -4.72
C LEU A 44 10.37 -12.06 -4.44
N THR A 45 10.12 -13.23 -3.86
CA THR A 45 8.84 -13.73 -3.35
C THR A 45 8.27 -12.78 -2.29
N HIS A 46 7.88 -11.57 -2.68
CA HIS A 46 7.21 -10.61 -1.83
C HIS A 46 5.72 -10.78 -2.07
N GLN A 47 5.09 -11.64 -1.28
CA GLN A 47 3.64 -11.60 -1.19
C GLN A 47 3.25 -10.20 -0.71
N PRO A 48 2.35 -9.49 -1.40
CA PRO A 48 1.91 -8.18 -0.93
C PRO A 48 1.21 -8.35 0.42
N GLU A 49 1.72 -7.66 1.45
CA GLU A 49 1.07 -7.59 2.75
C GLU A 49 0.03 -6.48 2.74
N PHE A 50 -1.12 -6.76 3.36
CA PHE A 50 -2.23 -5.82 3.47
C PHE A 50 -2.50 -5.48 4.93
N VAL A 51 -2.70 -4.20 5.21
CA VAL A 51 -3.13 -3.72 6.52
C VAL A 51 -4.64 -3.51 6.50
N HIS A 52 -5.35 -4.12 7.44
CA HIS A 52 -6.78 -3.86 7.61
C HIS A 52 -6.99 -2.44 8.14
N MET A 53 -7.71 -1.61 7.37
CA MET A 53 -7.96 -0.21 7.71
C MET A 53 -9.30 -0.02 8.40
N GLN A 54 -10.38 -0.53 7.77
CA GLN A 54 -11.74 -0.34 8.25
C GLN A 54 -12.65 -1.46 7.72
N THR A 55 -13.64 -1.84 8.51
CA THR A 55 -14.75 -2.70 8.07
C THR A 55 -15.95 -1.82 7.70
N LEU A 56 -16.45 -1.98 6.48
CA LEU A 56 -17.62 -1.25 5.98
C LEU A 56 -18.88 -2.09 6.18
N THR A 57 -19.93 -1.47 6.71
CA THR A 57 -21.24 -2.11 6.96
C THR A 57 -22.31 -1.57 6.02
N ARG A 58 -23.51 -2.15 6.04
CA ARG A 58 -24.64 -1.67 5.24
C ARG A 58 -24.90 -0.18 5.50
N GLY A 59 -24.97 0.60 4.42
CA GLY A 59 -25.16 2.05 4.47
C GLY A 59 -23.88 2.86 4.69
N ALA A 60 -22.72 2.20 4.86
CA ALA A 60 -21.44 2.89 4.88
C ALA A 60 -21.09 3.48 3.50
N VAL A 61 -20.33 4.56 3.53
CA VAL A 61 -19.86 5.29 2.34
C VAL A 61 -18.34 5.28 2.34
N PHE A 62 -17.73 5.07 1.18
CA PHE A 62 -16.28 5.02 1.00
C PHE A 62 -15.85 5.74 -0.29
N GLY A 63 -14.56 6.08 -0.41
CA GLY A 63 -14.00 6.77 -1.59
C GLY A 63 -14.13 8.29 -1.58
N LEU A 64 -14.76 8.87 -0.55
CA LEU A 64 -14.89 10.33 -0.40
C LEU A 64 -13.56 11.01 -0.05
N GLN A 65 -12.64 10.28 0.57
CA GLN A 65 -11.33 10.78 0.99
C GLN A 65 -10.57 11.34 -0.21
N ASP A 66 -10.59 10.63 -1.34
CA ASP A 66 -9.90 11.02 -2.59
C ASP A 66 -10.43 12.31 -3.22
N LEU A 67 -11.60 12.80 -2.78
CA LEU A 67 -12.12 14.11 -3.20
C LEU A 67 -11.53 15.26 -2.39
N PHE A 68 -11.27 15.05 -1.10
CA PHE A 68 -10.95 16.13 -0.17
C PHE A 68 -9.52 16.08 0.38
N LYS A 69 -8.89 14.90 0.33
CA LYS A 69 -7.62 14.59 0.99
C LYS A 69 -6.65 14.03 -0.08
N PRO A 70 -5.65 14.81 -0.53
CA PRO A 70 -4.77 14.38 -1.62
C PRO A 70 -3.69 13.38 -1.18
N ASP A 71 -3.29 13.41 0.10
CA ASP A 71 -2.24 12.54 0.64
C ASP A 71 -2.85 11.31 1.30
N GLN A 72 -3.38 10.38 0.50
CA GLN A 72 -3.96 9.13 0.99
C GLN A 72 -3.13 7.92 0.51
N PRO A 73 -2.96 6.89 1.35
CA PRO A 73 -2.29 5.67 0.94
C PRO A 73 -3.13 4.93 -0.12
N SER A 74 -2.50 4.05 -0.88
CA SER A 74 -3.23 3.14 -1.77
C SER A 74 -4.12 2.20 -0.95
N LEU A 75 -5.42 2.17 -1.26
CA LEU A 75 -6.41 1.33 -0.59
C LEU A 75 -7.00 0.32 -1.57
N CYS A 76 -7.39 -0.83 -1.05
CA CYS A 76 -8.22 -1.80 -1.75
C CYS A 76 -9.47 -2.09 -0.92
N VAL A 77 -10.59 -2.29 -1.60
CA VAL A 77 -11.86 -2.68 -0.95
C VAL A 77 -12.12 -4.13 -1.34
N VAL A 78 -12.24 -4.99 -0.33
CA VAL A 78 -12.54 -6.41 -0.51
C VAL A 78 -13.98 -6.63 -0.09
N SER A 79 -14.85 -7.00 -1.04
CA SER A 79 -16.24 -7.30 -0.77
C SER A 79 -16.42 -8.80 -0.50
N ASN A 80 -17.33 -9.11 0.44
CA ASN A 80 -17.81 -10.47 0.69
C ASN A 80 -19.26 -10.60 0.21
N GLY A 81 -19.50 -10.33 -1.08
CA GLY A 81 -20.85 -10.36 -1.67
C GLY A 81 -21.70 -9.11 -1.40
N ALA A 82 -21.07 -7.97 -1.10
CA ALA A 82 -21.79 -6.70 -0.93
C ALA A 82 -22.19 -6.07 -2.28
N GLU A 83 -23.41 -5.54 -2.35
CA GLU A 83 -23.86 -4.69 -3.45
C GLU A 83 -23.54 -3.22 -3.14
N CYS A 84 -22.99 -2.50 -4.12
CA CYS A 84 -22.57 -1.11 -3.96
C CYS A 84 -23.23 -0.23 -5.02
N LEU A 85 -23.70 0.95 -4.60
CA LEU A 85 -24.05 2.02 -5.53
C LEU A 85 -22.79 2.81 -5.85
N LEU A 86 -22.42 2.85 -7.12
CA LEU A 86 -21.30 3.64 -7.62
C LEU A 86 -21.85 4.93 -8.25
N LEU A 87 -21.28 6.07 -7.86
CA LEU A 87 -21.57 7.36 -8.47
C LEU A 87 -20.33 7.87 -9.18
N ASP A 88 -20.51 8.39 -10.39
CA ASP A 88 -19.44 9.06 -11.11
C ASP A 88 -19.00 10.33 -10.36
N LYS A 89 -17.68 10.54 -10.30
CA LYS A 89 -17.09 11.64 -9.54
C LYS A 89 -17.44 13.01 -10.14
N ALA A 90 -17.39 13.14 -11.47
CA ALA A 90 -17.68 14.40 -12.13
C ALA A 90 -19.15 14.75 -11.98
N PHE A 91 -20.03 13.77 -12.22
CA PHE A 91 -21.47 13.92 -12.01
C PHE A 91 -21.82 14.34 -10.59
N PHE A 92 -21.23 13.69 -9.58
CA PHE A 92 -21.45 14.02 -8.18
C PHE A 92 -21.02 15.46 -7.85
N LEU A 93 -19.85 15.89 -8.32
CA LEU A 93 -19.35 17.24 -8.07
C LEU A 93 -20.16 18.33 -8.76
N GLU A 94 -20.64 18.08 -9.98
CA GLU A 94 -21.45 19.02 -10.76
C GLU A 94 -22.83 19.25 -10.14
N HIS A 95 -23.47 18.18 -9.62
CA HIS A 95 -24.85 18.23 -9.14
C HIS A 95 -24.95 18.38 -7.61
N SER A 96 -23.83 18.34 -6.88
CA SER A 96 -23.83 18.51 -5.42
C SER A 96 -23.91 19.97 -5.00
N PRO A 97 -24.81 20.34 -4.07
CA PRO A 97 -24.82 21.68 -3.49
C PRO A 97 -23.50 21.98 -2.77
N ARG A 98 -22.98 23.21 -2.89
CA ARG A 98 -21.73 23.63 -2.21
C ARG A 98 -21.75 23.37 -0.70
N GLN A 99 -22.88 23.68 -0.04
CA GLN A 99 -23.08 23.44 1.39
C GLN A 99 -22.97 21.96 1.78
N LEU A 100 -23.29 21.03 0.87
CA LEU A 100 -23.08 19.60 1.10
C LEU A 100 -21.60 19.26 1.04
N LEU A 101 -20.90 19.74 0.00
CA LEU A 101 -19.47 19.51 -0.17
C LEU A 101 -18.65 20.07 0.99
N ASP A 102 -19.00 21.25 1.49
CA ASP A 102 -18.34 21.86 2.66
C ASP A 102 -18.56 21.02 3.93
N ARG A 103 -19.79 20.52 4.15
CA ARG A 103 -20.08 19.61 5.25
C ARG A 103 -19.30 18.31 5.14
N LEU A 104 -19.19 17.74 3.94
CA LEU A 104 -18.43 16.52 3.68
C LEU A 104 -16.92 16.74 3.92
N ARG A 105 -16.36 17.86 3.45
CA ARG A 105 -14.95 18.22 3.66
C ARG A 105 -14.54 18.20 5.13
N ASN A 106 -15.45 18.64 6.00
CA ASN A 106 -15.25 18.70 7.46
C ASN A 106 -15.51 17.36 8.16
N ARG A 107 -16.39 16.52 7.63
CA ARG A 107 -16.69 15.18 8.20
C ARG A 107 -15.69 14.11 7.79
N VAL A 108 -15.15 14.20 6.58
CA VAL A 108 -14.21 13.21 6.05
C VAL A 108 -12.85 13.37 6.73
N THR A 109 -12.42 12.31 7.42
CA THR A 109 -11.11 12.21 8.06
C THR A 109 -10.07 11.64 7.10
N HIS A 110 -8.79 11.95 7.36
CA HIS A 110 -7.68 11.36 6.63
C HIS A 110 -7.42 9.93 7.13
N TYR A 111 -7.09 9.02 6.22
CA TYR A 111 -6.39 7.81 6.62
C TYR A 111 -4.96 8.12 7.09
N PRO A 112 -4.40 7.31 7.99
CA PRO A 112 -3.00 7.40 8.36
C PRO A 112 -2.09 7.30 7.13
N SER A 113 -0.96 8.00 7.17
CA SER A 113 0.03 7.95 6.10
C SER A 113 0.70 6.57 6.03
N ARG A 114 1.31 6.23 4.89
CA ARG A 114 2.02 4.96 4.71
C ARG A 114 3.10 4.74 5.77
N ALA A 115 3.83 5.79 6.15
CA ALA A 115 4.83 5.73 7.22
C ALA A 115 4.20 5.38 8.57
N GLN A 116 3.07 6.01 8.91
CA GLN A 116 2.34 5.70 10.15
C GLN A 116 1.79 4.28 10.15
N LEU A 117 1.29 3.79 9.02
CA LEU A 117 0.82 2.42 8.87
C LEU A 117 1.97 1.42 9.06
N GLN A 118 3.13 1.68 8.46
CA GLN A 118 4.33 0.85 8.62
C GLN A 118 4.79 0.78 10.08
N THR A 119 4.87 1.93 10.77
CA THR A 119 5.27 1.97 12.19
C THR A 119 4.31 1.16 13.04
N ARG A 120 3.00 1.35 12.87
CA ARG A 120 1.97 0.61 13.63
C ARG A 120 2.02 -0.90 13.35
N LEU A 121 2.26 -1.29 12.10
CA LEU A 121 2.43 -2.68 11.73
C LEU A 121 3.66 -3.29 12.43
N GLN A 122 4.79 -2.59 12.40
CA GLN A 122 6.01 -3.04 13.06
C GLN A 122 5.83 -3.20 14.57
N GLU A 123 5.22 -2.22 15.23
CA GLU A 123 4.88 -2.28 16.65
C GLU A 123 4.02 -3.50 16.96
N ARG A 124 3.03 -3.78 16.12
CA ARG A 124 2.13 -4.92 16.29
C ARG A 124 2.86 -6.25 16.14
N VAL A 125 3.67 -6.41 15.11
CA VAL A 125 4.47 -7.62 14.85
C VAL A 125 5.47 -7.86 15.99
N ASN A 126 6.17 -6.80 16.44
CA ASN A 126 7.10 -6.88 17.56
C ASN A 126 6.41 -7.33 18.84
N TRP A 127 5.21 -6.79 19.12
CA TRP A 127 4.42 -7.19 20.28
C TRP A 127 4.00 -8.66 20.21
N GLU A 128 3.61 -9.15 19.04
CA GLU A 128 3.23 -10.55 18.85
C GLU A 128 4.43 -11.49 19.02
N ALA A 129 5.59 -11.16 18.47
CA ALA A 129 6.82 -11.90 18.68
C ALA A 129 7.20 -11.96 20.17
N TYR A 130 7.14 -10.82 20.87
CA TYR A 130 7.42 -10.75 22.30
C TYR A 130 6.48 -11.65 23.13
N LYS A 131 5.17 -11.61 22.87
CA LYS A 131 4.20 -12.49 23.55
C LYS A 131 4.52 -13.96 23.33
N GLN A 132 4.87 -14.35 22.10
CA GLN A 132 5.22 -15.75 21.80
C GLN A 132 6.46 -16.20 22.56
N LEU A 133 7.48 -15.34 22.68
CA LEU A 133 8.68 -15.61 23.47
C LEU A 133 8.35 -15.79 24.95
N LEU A 134 7.50 -14.94 25.52
CA LEU A 134 7.05 -15.06 26.91
C LEU A 134 6.29 -16.36 27.16
N VAL A 135 5.34 -16.71 26.29
CA VAL A 135 4.54 -17.95 26.42
C VAL A 135 5.45 -19.17 26.35
N ARG A 136 6.36 -19.24 25.37
CA ARG A 136 7.34 -20.33 25.27
C ARG A 136 8.24 -20.42 26.50
N GLY A 137 8.69 -19.27 27.01
CA GLY A 137 9.49 -19.20 28.23
C GLY A 137 8.73 -19.68 29.47
N ALA A 138 7.45 -19.36 29.61
CA ALA A 138 6.61 -19.80 30.71
C ALA A 138 6.36 -21.31 30.67
N VAL A 139 6.04 -21.87 29.51
CA VAL A 139 5.83 -23.32 29.32
C VAL A 139 7.10 -24.10 29.65
N ARG A 140 8.28 -23.63 29.23
CA ARG A 140 9.55 -24.29 29.51
C ARG A 140 9.89 -24.33 31.00
N ARG A 141 9.48 -23.33 31.78
CA ARG A 141 9.67 -23.31 33.24
C ARG A 141 8.72 -24.27 33.95
N GLN A 142 7.50 -24.46 33.46
CA GLN A 142 6.54 -25.40 34.03
C GLN A 142 6.94 -26.86 33.77
N SER A 143 7.52 -27.18 32.61
CA SER A 143 8.01 -28.53 32.32
C SER A 143 9.24 -28.94 33.15
N ASP A 144 10.03 -27.98 33.62
CA ASP A 144 11.25 -28.23 34.41
C ASP A 144 10.96 -28.33 35.92
N GLY A 145 9.89 -27.69 36.39
CA GLY A 145 9.45 -27.74 37.80
C GLY A 145 8.66 -29.00 38.20
N GLY A 146 8.32 -29.88 37.26
CA GLY A 146 7.52 -31.10 37.49
C GLY A 146 8.30 -32.39 37.76
N LYS A 147 9.64 -32.33 37.83
CA LYS A 147 10.50 -33.46 38.23
C LYS A 147 11.08 -33.21 39.62
N ARG A 148 10.28 -33.39 40.67
CA ARG A 148 10.75 -33.56 42.04
C ARG A 148 9.89 -34.57 42.76
#